data_AF-A0A351R1M6-F1
#
_entry.id   AF-A0A351R1M6-F1
#
_cell.length_a   1.000
_cell.length_b   1.000
_cell.length_c   1.000
_cell.angle_alpha   90.00
_cell.angle_beta   90.00
_cell.angle_gamma   90.00
#
_symmetry.space_group_name_H-M   'P 1'
#
loop_
_entity.id
_entity.type
_entity.pdbx_description
1 polymer ?
#
loop_
_entity_poly.entity_id
_entity_poly.type
_entity_poly.pdbx_seq_one_letter_code
_entity_poly.pdbx_strand_id
1 'polypeptide(L)'
;VPAGDIGTGAREIGFLFGQYKRIRGSYEGVLTGKGLTYGGSLARTQATGYGLLYLTNALWKDHGMSLEGKTAAVSGSGNVAIYAIEKAQELGVKVVTCSDSTGWIYDPNGIDVALLKEVKEVKRARLTEYAAAKST
;
A
#
# COMPACT_ATOMS: atom_id res chain seq x y z
N VAL A 1 6.53 -17.98 -11.27
CA VAL A 1 7.16 -16.79 -10.65
C VAL A 1 6.29 -16.30 -9.50
N PRO A 2 6.59 -16.65 -8.23
CA PRO A 2 5.82 -16.18 -7.08
C PRO A 2 6.08 -14.70 -6.72
N ALA A 3 5.29 -14.18 -5.76
CA ALA A 3 5.34 -12.81 -5.26
C ALA A 3 4.99 -12.77 -3.76
N GLY A 4 5.02 -11.58 -3.18
CA GLY A 4 4.48 -11.33 -1.84
C GLY A 4 2.95 -11.34 -1.82
N ASP A 5 2.40 -11.55 -0.63
CA ASP A 5 0.96 -11.52 -0.30
C ASP A 5 0.80 -11.19 1.20
N ILE A 6 -0.37 -11.40 1.81
CA ILE A 6 -0.61 -11.19 3.24
C ILE A 6 0.42 -11.99 4.05
N GLY A 7 1.17 -11.27 4.89
CA GLY A 7 2.24 -11.84 5.73
C GLY A 7 3.60 -12.02 5.04
N THR A 8 3.71 -11.78 3.73
CA THR A 8 4.94 -11.95 2.95
C THR A 8 5.28 -10.67 2.18
N GLY A 9 6.19 -9.85 2.73
CA GLY A 9 6.65 -8.61 2.12
C GLY A 9 8.01 -8.71 1.45
N ALA A 10 8.60 -7.55 1.11
CA ALA A 10 9.93 -7.48 0.49
C ALA A 10 11.03 -8.16 1.34
N ARG A 11 10.87 -8.17 2.67
CA ARG A 11 11.78 -8.85 3.60
C ARG A 11 11.77 -10.35 3.37
N GLU A 12 10.60 -10.98 3.41
CA GLU A 12 10.44 -12.41 3.20
C GLU A 12 10.87 -12.81 1.77
N ILE A 13 10.52 -12.01 0.75
CA ILE A 13 10.98 -12.22 -0.63
C ILE A 13 12.51 -12.19 -0.73
N GLY A 14 13.17 -11.29 0.00
CA GLY A 14 14.64 -11.25 0.06
C GLY A 14 15.24 -12.54 0.61
N PHE A 15 14.68 -13.08 1.70
CA PHE A 15 15.12 -14.35 2.27
C PHE A 15 14.91 -15.53 1.31
N LEU A 16 13.72 -15.62 0.71
CA LEU A 16 13.37 -16.67 -0.25
C LEU A 16 14.28 -16.63 -1.49
N PHE A 17 14.52 -15.44 -2.04
CA PHE A 17 15.39 -15.28 -3.20
C PHE A 17 16.85 -15.63 -2.88
N GLY A 18 17.35 -15.22 -1.72
CA GLY A 18 18.69 -15.59 -1.25
C GLY A 18 18.85 -17.11 -1.12
N GLN A 19 17.85 -17.80 -0.56
CA GLN A 19 17.85 -19.25 -0.43
C GLN A 19 17.78 -19.97 -1.79
N TYR A 20 16.91 -19.50 -2.69
CA TYR A 20 16.85 -20.01 -4.06
C TYR A 20 18.21 -19.92 -4.74
N LYS A 21 18.85 -18.74 -4.70
CA LYS A 21 20.17 -18.51 -5.31
C LYS A 21 21.21 -19.48 -4.74
N ARG A 22 21.20 -19.73 -3.43
CA ARG A 22 22.12 -20.67 -2.77
C ARG A 22 21.92 -22.11 -3.23
N ILE A 23 20.68 -22.58 -3.35
CA ILE A 23 20.36 -23.97 -3.72
C ILE A 23 20.61 -24.22 -5.21
N ARG A 24 20.23 -23.27 -6.07
CA ARG A 24 20.27 -23.42 -7.52
C ARG A 24 21.57 -22.95 -8.15
N GLY A 25 22.34 -22.11 -7.45
CA GLY A 25 23.55 -21.49 -7.99
C GLY A 25 23.27 -20.50 -9.12
N SER A 26 22.03 -19.99 -9.25
CA SER A 26 21.61 -19.16 -10.37
C SER A 26 20.93 -17.86 -9.94
N TYR A 27 21.08 -16.82 -10.76
CA TYR A 27 20.49 -15.50 -10.57
C TYR A 27 19.48 -15.23 -11.68
N GLU A 28 18.19 -15.44 -11.39
CA GLU A 28 17.13 -15.46 -12.40
C GLU A 28 15.84 -14.79 -11.87
N GLY A 29 14.91 -14.48 -12.78
CA GLY A 29 13.61 -13.86 -12.49
C GLY A 29 12.58 -14.78 -11.80
N VAL A 30 12.99 -15.61 -10.84
CA VAL A 30 12.11 -16.61 -10.21
C VAL A 30 11.06 -16.00 -9.25
N LEU A 31 11.37 -14.87 -8.62
CA LEU A 31 10.50 -14.14 -7.70
C LEU A 31 10.33 -12.67 -8.11
N THR A 32 9.12 -12.14 -7.95
CA THR A 32 8.81 -10.70 -8.06
C THR A 32 8.66 -10.07 -6.68
N GLY A 33 8.70 -8.73 -6.60
CA GLY A 33 8.72 -8.03 -5.30
C GLY A 33 10.10 -8.00 -4.62
N LYS A 34 11.16 -8.29 -5.39
CA LYS A 34 12.56 -8.17 -4.95
C LYS A 34 12.91 -6.70 -4.66
N GLY A 35 13.91 -6.49 -3.82
CA GLY A 35 14.50 -5.17 -3.58
C GLY A 35 15.22 -4.63 -4.81
N LEU A 36 15.27 -3.30 -4.92
CA LEU A 36 15.74 -2.59 -6.11
C LEU A 36 17.19 -2.93 -6.48
N THR A 37 18.05 -3.12 -5.48
CA THR A 37 19.48 -3.45 -5.67
C THR A 37 19.72 -4.87 -6.16
N TYR A 38 18.69 -5.71 -6.28
CA TYR A 38 18.81 -7.10 -6.73
C TYR A 38 17.65 -7.54 -7.65
N GLY A 39 17.35 -6.72 -8.65
CA GLY A 39 16.40 -7.08 -9.72
C GLY A 39 14.92 -6.87 -9.37
N GLY A 40 14.66 -5.99 -8.40
CA GLY A 40 13.35 -5.40 -8.14
C GLY A 40 12.97 -4.35 -9.18
N SER A 41 11.69 -4.03 -9.26
CA SER A 41 11.18 -2.95 -10.12
C SER A 41 10.75 -1.76 -9.28
N LEU A 42 11.04 -0.56 -9.77
CA LEU A 42 10.40 0.66 -9.28
C LEU A 42 8.88 0.55 -9.40
N ALA A 43 8.18 1.34 -8.59
CA ALA A 43 6.71 1.37 -8.49
C ALA A 43 6.03 0.05 -8.08
N ARG A 44 6.75 -1.07 -7.91
CA ARG A 44 6.14 -2.38 -7.62
C ARG A 44 5.39 -2.38 -6.29
N THR A 45 5.91 -1.65 -5.29
CA THR A 45 5.31 -1.49 -3.96
C THR A 45 3.96 -0.78 -4.04
N GLN A 46 3.84 0.21 -4.93
CA GLN A 46 2.65 1.03 -5.13
C GLN A 46 1.63 0.42 -6.09
N ALA A 47 2.08 -0.49 -6.97
CA ALA A 47 1.39 -0.89 -8.19
C ALA A 47 -0.09 -1.24 -8.00
N THR A 48 -0.44 -2.06 -7.01
CA THR A 48 -1.82 -2.52 -6.81
C THR A 48 -2.73 -1.40 -6.32
N GLY A 49 -2.29 -0.62 -5.32
CA GLY A 49 -3.07 0.51 -4.79
C GLY A 49 -3.24 1.62 -5.83
N TYR A 50 -2.18 1.94 -6.57
CA TYR A 50 -2.24 2.94 -7.64
C TYR A 50 -3.11 2.46 -8.81
N GLY A 51 -2.95 1.20 -9.22
CA GLY A 51 -3.74 0.60 -10.28
C GLY A 51 -5.24 0.63 -10.00
N LEU A 52 -5.65 0.37 -8.75
CA LEU A 52 -7.05 0.51 -8.32
C LEU A 52 -7.59 1.92 -8.61
N LEU A 53 -6.84 2.96 -8.24
CA LEU A 53 -7.27 4.34 -8.44
C LEU A 53 -7.18 4.78 -9.90
N TYR A 54 -6.22 4.27 -10.66
CA TYR A 54 -6.17 4.50 -12.11
C TYR A 54 -7.40 3.91 -12.82
N LEU A 55 -7.79 2.68 -12.48
CA LEU A 55 -8.99 2.05 -13.02
C LEU A 55 -10.25 2.82 -12.60
N THR A 56 -10.36 3.15 -11.32
CA THR A 56 -11.50 3.92 -10.78
C THR A 56 -11.63 5.28 -11.47
N ASN A 57 -10.52 6.00 -11.63
CA ASN A 57 -10.50 7.30 -12.28
C ASN A 57 -10.88 7.20 -13.76
N ALA A 58 -10.41 6.17 -14.47
CA ALA A 58 -10.80 5.93 -15.86
C ALA A 58 -12.31 5.67 -16.00
N LEU A 59 -12.88 4.82 -15.13
CA LEU A 59 -14.31 4.55 -15.09
C LEU A 59 -15.13 5.81 -14.81
N TRP A 60 -14.71 6.63 -13.85
CA TRP A 60 -15.42 7.88 -13.53
C TRP A 60 -15.41 8.86 -14.69
N LYS A 61 -14.26 9.00 -15.37
CA LYS A 61 -14.14 9.86 -16.55
C LYS A 61 -15.01 9.40 -17.71
N ASP A 62 -15.16 8.09 -17.91
CA ASP A 62 -16.05 7.52 -18.94
C ASP A 62 -17.52 7.91 -18.70
N HIS A 63 -17.89 8.12 -17.44
CA HIS A 63 -19.22 8.60 -17.05
C HIS A 63 -19.31 10.13 -16.86
N GLY A 64 -18.32 10.90 -17.34
CA GLY A 64 -18.30 12.36 -17.20
C GLY A 64 -18.17 12.86 -15.75
N MET A 65 -17.69 12.01 -14.84
CA MET A 65 -17.48 12.33 -13.42
C MET A 65 -16.00 12.59 -13.11
N SER A 66 -15.75 13.27 -11.99
CA SER A 66 -14.40 13.49 -11.44
C SER A 66 -14.31 13.02 -9.99
N LEU A 67 -13.18 12.38 -9.65
CA LEU A 67 -12.83 12.01 -8.27
C LEU A 67 -12.42 13.21 -7.41
N GLU A 68 -12.03 14.32 -8.03
CA GLU A 68 -11.59 15.51 -7.32
C GLU A 68 -12.69 16.06 -6.38
N GLY A 69 -12.31 16.39 -5.14
CA GLY A 69 -13.22 16.89 -4.12
C GLY A 69 -14.16 15.84 -3.53
N LYS A 70 -14.08 14.58 -3.95
CA LYS A 70 -14.90 13.50 -3.37
C LYS A 70 -14.33 13.06 -2.03
N THR A 71 -15.20 12.49 -1.19
CA THR A 71 -14.81 11.83 0.06
C THR A 71 -14.90 10.32 -0.13
N ALA A 72 -13.89 9.58 0.32
CA ALA A 72 -13.84 8.13 0.19
C ALA A 72 -13.56 7.44 1.53
N ALA A 73 -14.18 6.28 1.71
CA ALA A 73 -13.81 5.33 2.75
C ALA A 73 -12.91 4.26 2.14
N VAL A 74 -11.74 4.04 2.76
CA VAL A 74 -10.86 2.92 2.42
C VAL A 74 -10.79 1.98 3.61
N SER A 75 -10.90 0.69 3.36
CA SER A 75 -10.66 -0.36 4.35
C SER A 75 -9.26 -0.93 4.21
N GLY A 76 -8.75 -1.51 5.29
CA GLY A 76 -7.39 -2.01 5.35
C GLY A 76 -6.37 -0.91 5.64
N SER A 77 -5.17 -1.35 5.98
CA SER A 77 -4.00 -0.51 6.31
C SER A 77 -2.70 -1.22 5.96
N GLY A 78 -2.78 -2.25 5.12
CA GLY A 78 -1.63 -2.92 4.52
C GLY A 78 -1.17 -2.21 3.25
N ASN A 79 -0.22 -2.81 2.55
CA ASN A 79 0.41 -2.25 1.35
C ASN A 79 -0.62 -1.68 0.35
N VAL A 80 -1.60 -2.48 -0.08
CA VAL A 80 -2.60 -2.03 -1.06
C VAL A 80 -3.38 -0.80 -0.57
N ALA A 81 -3.85 -0.82 0.68
CA ALA A 81 -4.65 0.27 1.23
C ALA A 81 -3.83 1.56 1.37
N ILE A 82 -2.60 1.48 1.89
CA ILE A 82 -1.72 2.65 2.05
C ILE A 82 -1.53 3.37 0.71
N TYR A 83 -1.19 2.63 -0.34
CA TYR A 83 -0.93 3.24 -1.65
C TYR A 83 -2.21 3.60 -2.41
N ALA A 84 -3.35 2.95 -2.11
CA ALA A 84 -4.65 3.40 -2.61
C ALA A 84 -5.04 4.76 -2.00
N ILE A 85 -4.85 4.94 -0.67
CA ILE A 85 -5.10 6.21 0.02
C ILE A 85 -4.21 7.31 -0.55
N GLU A 86 -2.91 7.03 -0.70
CA GLU A 86 -1.95 7.97 -1.29
C GLU A 86 -2.38 8.43 -2.68
N LYS A 87 -2.67 7.49 -3.59
CA LYS A 87 -3.08 7.85 -4.95
C LYS A 87 -4.43 8.58 -4.98
N ALA A 88 -5.37 8.19 -4.12
CA ALA A 88 -6.66 8.85 -4.03
C ALA A 88 -6.49 10.34 -3.65
N GLN A 89 -5.64 10.62 -2.66
CA GLN A 89 -5.35 11.99 -2.22
C GLN A 89 -4.63 12.80 -3.29
N GLU A 90 -3.67 12.21 -4.02
CA GLU A 90 -3.04 12.86 -5.18
C GLU A 90 -4.06 13.21 -6.29
N LEU A 91 -5.16 12.44 -6.40
CA LEU A 91 -6.27 12.72 -7.32
C LEU A 91 -7.33 13.67 -6.72
N GLY A 92 -7.06 14.30 -5.58
CA GLY A 92 -7.95 15.26 -4.92
C GLY A 92 -9.07 14.62 -4.11
N VAL A 93 -9.01 13.32 -3.80
CA VAL A 93 -10.00 12.64 -2.96
C VAL A 93 -9.63 12.79 -1.48
N LYS A 94 -10.58 13.21 -0.64
CA LYS A 94 -10.43 13.18 0.82
C LYS A 94 -10.75 11.78 1.34
N VAL A 95 -9.73 11.00 1.65
CA VAL A 95 -9.92 9.68 2.26
C VAL A 95 -10.04 9.83 3.78
N VAL A 96 -11.14 9.35 4.36
CA VAL A 96 -11.47 9.60 5.79
C VAL A 96 -11.42 8.35 6.67
N THR A 97 -11.13 7.18 6.11
CA THR A 97 -11.00 5.94 6.90
C THR A 97 -9.83 5.08 6.48
N CYS A 98 -9.36 4.26 7.41
CA CYS A 98 -8.56 3.05 7.17
C CYS A 98 -8.88 2.02 8.27
N SER A 99 -8.58 0.73 8.04
CA SER A 99 -8.90 -0.31 9.03
C SER A 99 -7.83 -1.39 9.17
N ASP A 100 -7.86 -2.13 10.26
CA ASP A 100 -7.10 -3.36 10.43
C ASP A 100 -7.97 -4.44 11.10
N SER A 101 -7.39 -5.57 11.46
CA SER A 101 -8.14 -6.69 12.06
C SER A 101 -8.77 -6.38 13.41
N THR A 102 -8.43 -5.24 14.02
CA THR A 102 -8.85 -4.85 15.38
C THR A 102 -9.79 -3.66 15.42
N GLY A 103 -10.04 -3.00 14.29
CA GLY A 103 -10.93 -1.86 14.21
C GLY A 103 -10.64 -0.95 13.02
N TRP A 104 -11.12 0.28 13.10
CA TRP A 104 -11.00 1.26 12.03
C TRP A 104 -10.79 2.66 12.61
N ILE A 105 -10.17 3.52 11.82
CA ILE A 105 -10.01 4.95 12.09
C ILE A 105 -11.00 5.73 11.25
N TYR A 106 -11.63 6.71 11.87
CA TYR A 106 -12.30 7.81 11.19
C TYR A 106 -11.52 9.09 11.40
N ASP A 107 -11.16 9.75 10.32
CA ASP A 107 -10.52 11.06 10.36
C ASP A 107 -11.27 12.03 9.43
N PRO A 108 -12.06 12.97 9.97
CA PRO A 108 -12.86 13.89 9.17
C PRO A 108 -12.01 14.85 8.33
N ASN A 109 -10.77 15.10 8.76
CA ASN A 109 -9.80 15.96 8.09
C ASN A 109 -9.01 15.21 7.01
N GLY A 110 -9.10 13.88 7.01
CA GLY A 110 -8.48 12.99 6.04
C GLY A 110 -7.26 12.28 6.58
N ILE A 111 -7.04 11.04 6.14
CA ILE A 111 -5.94 10.18 6.60
C ILE A 111 -4.58 10.80 6.25
N ASP A 112 -3.76 11.02 7.25
CA ASP A 112 -2.32 11.30 7.09
C ASP A 112 -1.59 10.03 6.63
N VAL A 113 -1.21 9.98 5.35
CA VAL A 113 -0.53 8.85 4.73
C VAL A 113 0.88 8.65 5.29
N ALA A 114 1.60 9.73 5.61
CA ALA A 114 2.96 9.63 6.13
C ALA A 114 2.96 9.00 7.53
N LEU A 115 2.06 9.45 8.40
CA LEU A 115 1.87 8.85 9.71
C LEU A 115 1.40 7.39 9.60
N LEU A 116 0.50 7.08 8.66
CA LEU A 116 0.04 5.71 8.45
C LEU A 116 1.20 4.77 8.03
N LYS A 117 2.07 5.24 7.12
CA LYS A 117 3.28 4.50 6.71
C LYS A 117 4.24 4.28 7.87
N GLU A 118 4.50 5.32 8.68
CA GLU A 118 5.34 5.20 9.88
C GLU A 118 4.80 4.13 10.84
N VAL A 119 3.50 4.17 11.14
CA VAL A 119 2.84 3.21 12.03
C VAL A 119 2.90 1.79 11.46
N LYS A 120 2.61 1.59 10.17
CA LYS A 120 2.41 0.25 9.59
C LYS A 120 3.65 -0.36 8.97
N GLU A 121 4.50 0.41 8.31
CA GLU A 121 5.70 -0.07 7.61
C GLU A 121 6.94 -0.04 8.52
N VAL A 122 7.07 0.95 9.41
CA VAL A 122 8.25 1.12 10.29
C VAL A 122 8.01 0.50 11.66
N LYS A 123 7.05 1.02 12.44
CA LYS A 123 6.77 0.57 13.81
C LYS A 123 6.06 -0.79 13.86
N ARG A 124 5.38 -1.16 12.77
CA ARG A 124 4.55 -2.38 12.65
C ARG A 124 3.49 -2.45 13.74
N ALA A 125 2.88 -1.30 14.04
CA ALA A 125 1.97 -1.08 15.14
C ALA A 125 0.49 -1.15 14.73
N ARG A 126 -0.38 -1.10 15.75
CA ARG A 126 -1.84 -1.03 15.60
C ARG A 126 -2.28 0.37 15.22
N LEU A 127 -3.47 0.49 14.63
CA LEU A 127 -4.06 1.79 14.31
C LEU A 127 -4.37 2.64 15.56
N THR A 128 -4.37 2.08 16.76
CA THR A 128 -4.43 2.85 18.01
C THR A 128 -3.27 3.82 18.17
N GLU A 129 -2.06 3.49 17.67
CA GLU A 129 -0.94 4.43 17.68
C GLU A 129 -1.13 5.58 16.70
N TYR A 130 -1.78 5.31 15.56
CA TYR A 130 -2.17 6.37 14.63
C TYR A 130 -3.14 7.34 15.30
N ALA A 131 -4.18 6.82 15.95
CA ALA A 131 -5.17 7.62 16.67
C ALA A 131 -4.55 8.44 17.82
N ALA A 132 -3.59 7.87 18.55
CA ALA A 132 -2.92 8.57 19.64
C ALA A 132 -1.98 9.68 19.15
N ALA A 133 -1.29 9.46 18.03
CA ALA A 133 -0.37 10.43 17.45
C ALA A 133 -1.09 11.58 16.73
N LYS A 134 -2.26 11.29 16.14
CA LYS A 134 -3.06 12.29 15.45
C LYS A 134 -4.05 12.92 16.43
N SER A 135 -3.61 13.98 17.11
CA SER A 135 -4.49 14.81 17.94
C SER A 135 -5.56 15.45 17.06
N THR A 136 -6.83 15.27 17.43
CA THR A 136 -8.02 15.82 16.75
C THR A 136 -7.95 17.33 16.52
#